data_AF-A0A0T7FXE2-F1
#
_entry.id   AF-A0A0T7FXE2-F1
#
_cell.length_a   1.000
_cell.length_b   1.000
_cell.length_c   1.000
_cell.angle_alpha   90.00
_cell.angle_beta   90.00
_cell.angle_gamma   90.00
#
_symmetry.space_group_name_H-M   'P 1'
#
loop_
_entity.id
_entity.type
_entity.pdbx_description
1 polymer ?
#
loop_
_entity_poly.entity_id
_entity_poly.type
_entity_poly.pdbx_seq_one_letter_code
_entity_poly.pdbx_strand_id
1 'polypeptide(L)'
;METVGKTARSCGTCTLCCRLPEIAALDKPPDAWCRHCSEGQGCAIYIDRPQLCRDFLCLWMTDPGVPEAWQPLTSKMLVYEQGPQLTVLVDPDHPDAWKQAPFLSDLDSWARAAQARGHYVILFCGDDVTKIEPGVTAPA
;
A
#
# COMPACT_ATOMS: atom_id res chain seq x y z
N MET A 1 -19.30 26.82 7.47
CA MET A 1 -18.67 25.99 6.43
C MET A 1 -17.21 25.84 6.82
N GLU A 2 -16.95 24.96 7.79
CA GLU A 2 -15.64 24.84 8.43
C GLU A 2 -14.87 23.71 7.73
N THR A 3 -13.96 24.10 6.83
CA THR A 3 -12.87 23.25 6.38
C THR A 3 -11.96 22.99 7.58
N VAL A 4 -12.20 21.89 8.29
CA VAL A 4 -11.21 21.28 9.17
C VAL A 4 -9.96 21.02 8.33
N GLY A 5 -8.90 21.78 8.61
CA GLY A 5 -7.58 21.54 8.05
C GLY A 5 -7.14 20.14 8.43
N LYS A 6 -7.22 19.22 7.47
CA LYS A 6 -6.80 17.84 7.65
C LYS A 6 -5.29 17.81 7.78
N THR A 7 -4.79 17.40 8.93
CA THR A 7 -3.36 17.29 9.24
C THR A 7 -2.68 16.39 8.20
N ALA A 8 -1.51 16.82 7.74
CA ALA A 8 -0.67 15.99 6.87
C ALA A 8 -0.33 14.67 7.60
N ARG A 9 -0.61 13.55 6.95
CA ARG A 9 -0.28 12.21 7.46
C ARG A 9 1.23 12.00 7.45
N SER A 10 1.74 11.23 8.41
CA SER A 10 3.16 10.87 8.51
C SER A 10 3.33 9.37 8.74
N CYS A 11 4.47 8.82 8.34
CA CYS A 11 4.74 7.39 8.49
C CYS A 11 4.79 6.93 9.96
N GLY A 12 5.19 7.79 10.89
CA GLY A 12 5.48 7.38 12.27
C GLY A 12 6.54 6.27 12.29
N THR A 13 6.20 5.13 12.89
CA THR A 13 7.06 3.92 12.93
C THR A 13 6.81 2.96 11.75
N CYS A 14 5.89 3.28 10.83
CA CYS A 14 5.58 2.42 9.70
C CYS A 14 6.80 2.29 8.75
N THR A 15 7.12 1.05 8.39
CA THR A 15 8.27 0.71 7.53
C THR A 15 7.90 -0.25 6.39
N LEU A 16 6.61 -0.45 6.12
CA LEU A 16 6.13 -1.45 5.15
C LEU A 16 6.61 -1.20 3.71
N CYS A 17 6.90 0.04 3.33
CA CYS A 17 7.50 0.38 2.02
C CYS A 17 8.93 -0.17 1.85
N CYS A 18 9.62 -0.51 2.95
CA CYS A 18 10.92 -1.16 2.92
C CYS A 18 10.83 -2.69 2.83
N ARG A 19 9.62 -3.26 2.99
CA ARG A 19 9.39 -4.71 2.94
C ARG A 19 8.71 -5.12 1.63
N LEU A 20 7.49 -4.64 1.38
CA LEU A 20 6.61 -5.22 0.36
C LEU A 20 7.06 -4.99 -1.09
N PRO A 21 7.33 -3.75 -1.55
CA PRO A 21 7.64 -3.52 -2.95
C PRO A 21 9.05 -4.00 -3.28
N GLU A 22 9.30 -4.45 -4.51
CA GLU A 22 10.65 -4.57 -5.05
C GLU A 22 11.34 -3.20 -5.09
N ILE A 23 12.64 -3.15 -4.78
CA ILE A 23 13.47 -1.96 -4.94
C ILE A 23 14.72 -2.34 -5.71
N ALA A 24 14.63 -2.27 -7.05
CA ALA A 24 15.71 -2.62 -7.96
C ALA A 24 17.02 -1.87 -7.66
N ALA A 25 16.96 -0.58 -7.30
CA ALA A 25 18.14 0.22 -6.96
C ALA A 25 18.92 -0.27 -5.72
N LEU A 26 18.34 -1.20 -4.95
CA LEU A 26 18.96 -1.81 -3.77
C LEU A 26 19.10 -3.33 -3.91
N ASP A 27 18.84 -3.89 -5.09
CA ASP A 27 18.74 -5.34 -5.34
C ASP A 27 17.81 -6.03 -4.31
N LYS A 28 16.72 -5.34 -3.92
CA LYS A 28 15.79 -5.82 -2.90
C LYS A 28 14.59 -6.49 -3.57
N PRO A 29 14.42 -7.82 -3.45
CA PRO A 29 13.23 -8.50 -3.99
C PRO A 29 11.95 -8.06 -3.25
N PRO A 30 10.76 -8.30 -3.81
CA PRO A 30 9.49 -8.07 -3.11
C PRO A 30 9.42 -8.89 -1.81
N ASP A 31 8.61 -8.44 -0.87
CA ASP A 31 8.31 -9.08 0.43
C ASP A 31 9.48 -9.31 1.40
N ALA A 32 10.72 -9.10 0.96
CA ALA A 32 11.90 -9.10 1.78
C ALA A 32 12.18 -7.73 2.41
N TRP A 33 12.63 -7.74 3.66
CA TRP A 33 13.12 -6.54 4.33
C TRP A 33 14.34 -5.96 3.61
N CYS A 34 14.30 -4.66 3.36
CA CYS A 34 15.46 -3.90 2.92
C CYS A 34 16.58 -4.02 3.95
N ARG A 35 17.79 -4.37 3.52
CA ARG A 35 18.99 -4.49 4.39
C ARG A 35 19.33 -3.22 5.19
N HIS A 36 18.81 -2.07 4.78
CA HIS A 36 19.03 -0.80 5.46
C HIS A 36 17.90 -0.40 6.40
N CYS A 37 16.78 -1.13 6.40
CA CYS A 37 15.63 -0.81 7.23
C CYS A 37 15.63 -1.71 8.47
N SER A 38 15.49 -1.08 9.64
CA SER A 38 15.10 -1.78 10.85
C SER A 38 13.59 -1.61 11.03
N GLU A 39 12.85 -2.72 11.06
CA GLU A 39 11.41 -2.71 11.22
C GLU A 39 10.99 -1.87 12.44
N GLY A 40 10.01 -0.99 12.25
CA GLY A 40 9.51 -0.09 13.29
C GLY A 40 10.42 1.09 13.64
N GLN A 41 11.67 1.10 13.16
CA GLN A 41 12.68 2.11 13.49
C GLN A 41 13.06 2.99 12.29
N GLY A 42 12.95 2.46 11.07
CA GLY A 42 13.20 3.20 9.83
C GLY A 42 14.51 2.84 9.14
N CYS A 43 14.89 3.66 8.16
CA CYS A 43 16.05 3.44 7.31
C CYS A 43 17.34 3.99 7.95
N ALA A 44 18.34 3.13 8.14
CA ALA A 44 19.66 3.48 8.67
C ALA A 44 20.46 4.41 7.74
N ILE A 45 20.18 4.39 6.44
CA ILE A 45 20.78 5.29 5.45
C ILE A 45 19.79 6.37 5.01
N TYR A 46 18.91 6.85 5.89
CA TYR A 46 17.81 7.74 5.49
C TYR A 46 18.28 8.91 4.64
N ILE A 47 19.37 9.60 5.02
CA ILE A 47 19.91 10.74 4.27
C ILE A 47 20.44 10.36 2.89
N ASP A 48 20.88 9.11 2.69
CA ASP A 48 21.52 8.61 1.46
C ASP A 48 20.62 7.65 0.65
N ARG A 49 19.37 7.45 1.09
CA ARG A 49 18.42 6.55 0.43
C ARG A 49 18.26 6.88 -1.06
N PRO A 50 18.06 5.88 -1.94
CA PRO A 50 17.86 6.12 -3.37
C PRO A 50 16.71 7.08 -3.65
N GLN A 51 16.76 7.78 -4.78
CA GLN A 51 15.75 8.75 -5.17
C GLN A 51 14.33 8.16 -5.15
N LEU A 52 14.16 6.91 -5.62
CA LEU A 52 12.90 6.17 -5.55
C LEU A 52 12.32 6.12 -4.12
N CYS A 53 13.16 5.87 -3.11
CA CYS A 53 12.74 5.84 -1.70
C CYS A 53 12.45 7.24 -1.12
N ARG A 54 12.92 8.31 -1.76
CA ARG A 54 12.62 9.70 -1.34
C ARG A 54 11.29 10.16 -1.91
N ASP A 55 11.02 9.81 -3.15
CA ASP A 55 9.86 10.27 -3.89
C ASP A 55 8.61 9.45 -3.60
N PHE A 56 8.78 8.23 -3.08
CA PHE A 56 7.67 7.35 -2.78
C PHE A 56 6.82 7.88 -1.62
N LEU A 57 5.53 8.08 -1.89
CA LEU A 57 4.48 8.27 -0.88
C LEU A 57 3.35 7.26 -1.15
N CYS A 58 2.90 6.55 -0.12
CA CYS A 58 1.77 5.62 -0.26
C CYS A 58 0.44 6.37 -0.36
N LEU A 59 -0.58 5.72 -0.92
CA LEU A 59 -1.89 6.30 -1.15
C LEU A 59 -2.52 6.84 0.15
N TRP A 60 -2.34 6.13 1.28
CA TRP A 60 -2.83 6.61 2.57
C TRP A 60 -2.23 7.97 2.93
N MET A 61 -0.96 8.24 2.62
CA MET A 61 -0.37 9.56 2.89
C MET A 61 -0.87 10.65 1.94
N THR A 62 -1.04 10.33 0.66
CA THR A 62 -1.32 11.33 -0.38
C THR A 62 -2.80 11.61 -0.57
N ASP A 63 -3.67 10.64 -0.31
CA ASP A 63 -5.11 10.75 -0.50
C ASP A 63 -5.84 10.77 0.85
N PRO A 64 -6.38 11.94 1.25
CA PRO A 64 -7.19 12.04 2.45
C PRO A 64 -8.47 11.19 2.40
N GLY A 65 -8.98 10.84 1.22
CA GLY A 65 -10.15 9.98 1.04
C GLY A 65 -9.93 8.55 1.53
N VAL A 66 -8.68 8.10 1.64
CA VAL A 66 -8.34 6.77 2.15
C VAL A 66 -8.59 6.71 3.67
N PRO A 67 -9.40 5.75 4.17
CA PRO A 67 -9.70 5.62 5.60
C PRO A 67 -8.47 5.38 6.47
N GLU A 68 -8.57 5.70 7.76
CA GLU A 68 -7.45 5.51 8.69
C GLU A 68 -7.05 4.05 8.89
N ALA A 69 -8.02 3.13 8.78
CA ALA A 69 -7.77 1.69 8.85
C ALA A 69 -6.75 1.21 7.79
N TRP A 70 -6.59 1.94 6.68
CA TRP A 70 -5.64 1.63 5.61
C TRP A 70 -4.21 2.12 5.87
N GLN A 71 -3.94 2.72 7.03
CA GLN A 71 -2.55 3.01 7.44
C GLN A 71 -1.74 1.70 7.37
N PRO A 72 -0.62 1.63 6.62
CA PRO A 72 -0.02 0.34 6.27
C PRO A 72 0.39 -0.54 7.45
N LEU A 73 0.89 0.06 8.54
CA LEU A 73 1.24 -0.68 9.75
C LEU A 73 0.04 -1.38 10.40
N THR A 74 -1.14 -0.75 10.29
CA THR A 74 -2.42 -1.22 10.82
C THR A 74 -3.07 -2.24 9.88
N SER A 75 -3.18 -1.92 8.59
CA SER A 75 -3.85 -2.77 7.59
C SER A 75 -3.03 -3.98 7.14
N LYS A 76 -1.71 -3.96 7.36
CA LYS A 76 -0.77 -4.93 6.77
C LYS A 76 -0.75 -4.87 5.24
N MET A 77 -1.12 -3.72 4.67
CA MET A 77 -1.18 -3.51 3.24
C MET A 77 -0.56 -2.17 2.84
N LEU A 78 0.18 -2.15 1.74
CA LEU A 78 0.72 -0.94 1.12
C LEU A 78 0.02 -0.69 -0.20
N VAL A 79 -0.60 0.50 -0.33
CA VAL A 79 -1.32 0.89 -1.53
C VAL A 79 -0.61 2.07 -2.21
N TYR A 80 -0.47 2.02 -3.54
CA TYR A 80 0.06 3.12 -4.34
C TYR A 80 -0.45 3.03 -5.80
N GLU A 81 -0.42 4.15 -6.53
CA GLU A 81 -0.82 4.22 -7.93
C GLU A 81 0.40 4.21 -8.87
N GLN A 82 0.28 3.53 -10.00
CA GLN A 82 1.23 3.52 -11.11
C GLN A 82 0.47 3.59 -12.43
N GLY A 83 0.34 4.80 -12.99
CA GLY A 83 -0.44 5.02 -14.21
C GLY A 83 -1.91 4.58 -14.01
N PRO A 84 -2.46 3.69 -14.85
CA PRO A 84 -3.84 3.20 -14.71
C PRO A 84 -4.02 2.16 -13.60
N GLN A 85 -2.94 1.66 -12.99
CA GLN A 85 -2.99 0.62 -11.98
C GLN A 85 -2.99 1.20 -10.56
N LEU A 86 -3.96 0.80 -9.76
CA LEU A 86 -3.89 0.88 -8.30
C LEU A 86 -3.31 -0.44 -7.78
N THR A 87 -2.12 -0.39 -7.18
CA THR A 87 -1.44 -1.57 -6.64
C THR A 87 -1.70 -1.68 -5.14
N VAL A 88 -2.11 -2.86 -4.70
CA VAL A 88 -2.27 -3.24 -3.29
C VAL A 88 -1.29 -4.37 -3.00
N LEU A 89 -0.29 -4.12 -2.17
CA LEU A 89 0.62 -5.17 -1.68
C LEU A 89 0.15 -5.60 -0.30
N VAL A 90 -0.15 -6.87 -0.12
CA VAL A 90 -0.50 -7.49 1.16
C VAL A 90 0.75 -8.09 1.78
N ASP A 91 0.98 -7.84 3.07
CA ASP A 91 2.05 -8.52 3.80
C ASP A 91 1.78 -10.04 3.84
N PRO A 92 2.69 -10.87 3.30
CA PRO A 92 2.48 -12.31 3.24
C PRO A 92 2.43 -12.99 4.63
N ASP A 93 2.87 -12.32 5.69
CA ASP A 93 2.66 -12.82 7.08
C ASP A 93 1.20 -12.64 7.54
N HIS A 94 0.40 -11.89 6.79
CA HIS A 94 -1.00 -11.57 7.06
C HIS A 94 -1.86 -11.70 5.79
N PRO A 95 -1.87 -12.87 5.13
CA PRO A 95 -2.41 -13.04 3.77
C PRO A 95 -3.93 -12.82 3.69
N ASP A 96 -4.65 -12.98 4.81
CA ASP A 96 -6.10 -12.78 4.88
C ASP A 96 -6.49 -11.37 5.36
N ALA A 97 -5.55 -10.46 5.60
CA ALA A 97 -5.85 -9.12 6.11
C ALA A 97 -6.83 -8.37 5.20
N TRP A 98 -6.61 -8.43 3.89
CA TRP A 98 -7.45 -7.76 2.88
C TRP A 98 -8.87 -8.33 2.76
N LYS A 99 -9.11 -9.57 3.22
CA LYS A 99 -10.43 -10.22 3.20
C LYS A 99 -11.34 -9.71 4.33
N GLN A 100 -10.77 -9.05 5.35
CA GLN A 100 -11.50 -8.59 6.52
C GLN A 100 -12.17 -7.24 6.26
N ALA A 101 -13.22 -6.93 7.04
CA ALA A 101 -13.80 -5.60 7.04
C ALA A 101 -12.82 -4.59 7.69
N PRO A 102 -12.70 -3.36 7.16
CA PRO A 102 -13.45 -2.77 6.04
C PRO A 102 -12.83 -3.02 4.65
N PHE A 103 -11.68 -3.70 4.59
CA PHE A 103 -10.82 -3.73 3.41
C PHE A 103 -11.49 -4.36 2.19
N LEU A 104 -12.20 -5.47 2.35
CA LEU A 104 -12.86 -6.13 1.21
C LEU A 104 -13.91 -5.24 0.54
N SER A 105 -14.73 -4.54 1.33
CA SER A 105 -15.74 -3.60 0.81
C SER A 105 -15.13 -2.35 0.20
N ASP A 106 -14.01 -1.88 0.77
CA ASP A 106 -13.28 -0.73 0.24
C ASP A 106 -12.63 -1.08 -1.11
N LEU A 107 -12.03 -2.27 -1.23
CA LEU A 107 -11.45 -2.80 -2.46
C LEU A 107 -12.50 -2.95 -3.58
N ASP A 108 -13.70 -3.45 -3.26
CA ASP A 108 -14.82 -3.49 -4.22
C ASP A 108 -15.18 -2.07 -4.72
N SER A 109 -15.29 -1.13 -3.79
CA SER A 109 -15.61 0.27 -4.11
C SER A 109 -14.53 0.93 -4.96
N TRP A 110 -13.26 0.68 -4.65
CA TRP A 110 -12.12 1.18 -5.42
C TRP A 110 -12.04 0.53 -6.81
N ALA A 111 -12.34 -0.76 -6.94
CA ALA A 111 -12.41 -1.44 -8.23
C ALA A 111 -13.51 -0.86 -9.12
N ARG A 112 -14.70 -0.58 -8.57
CA ARG A 112 -15.79 0.11 -9.30
C ARG A 112 -15.36 1.48 -9.79
N ALA A 113 -14.77 2.29 -8.89
CA ALA A 113 -14.31 3.63 -9.21
C ALA A 113 -13.19 3.62 -10.25
N ALA A 114 -12.24 2.69 -10.13
CA ALA A 114 -11.14 2.51 -11.08
C ALA A 114 -11.68 2.13 -12.47
N GLN A 115 -12.57 1.14 -12.57
CA GLN A 115 -13.13 0.72 -13.84
C GLN A 115 -13.87 1.85 -14.56
N ALA A 116 -14.61 2.69 -13.83
CA ALA A 116 -15.34 3.83 -14.41
C ALA A 116 -14.42 4.86 -15.09
N ARG A 117 -13.13 4.94 -14.70
CA ARG A 117 -12.11 5.80 -15.32
C ARG A 117 -11.17 5.05 -16.27
N GLY A 118 -11.41 3.77 -16.57
CA GLY A 118 -10.52 2.93 -17.38
C GLY A 118 -9.25 2.47 -16.64
N HIS A 119 -9.25 2.54 -15.32
CA HIS A 119 -8.20 2.05 -14.42
C HIS A 119 -8.57 0.68 -13.84
N TYR A 120 -7.66 0.06 -13.10
CA TYR A 120 -7.87 -1.24 -12.47
C TYR A 120 -7.09 -1.40 -11.17
N VAL A 121 -7.51 -2.34 -10.32
CA VAL A 121 -6.88 -2.63 -9.03
C VAL A 121 -6.21 -4.01 -9.10
N ILE A 122 -4.92 -4.08 -8.79
CA ILE A 122 -4.18 -5.35 -8.69
C ILE A 122 -3.72 -5.53 -7.24
N LEU A 123 -4.05 -6.67 -6.68
CA LEU A 123 -3.63 -7.13 -5.37
C LEU A 123 -2.52 -8.18 -5.53
N PHE A 124 -1.43 -7.99 -4.80
CA PHE A 124 -0.33 -8.94 -4.66
C PHE A 124 -0.28 -9.45 -3.22
N CYS A 125 -0.12 -10.75 -3.04
CA CYS A 125 0.06 -11.38 -1.74
C CYS A 125 1.12 -12.49 -1.88
N GLY A 126 2.39 -12.17 -1.59
CA GLY A 126 3.50 -13.03 -1.99
C GLY A 126 3.53 -13.21 -3.51
N ASP A 127 3.60 -14.46 -3.97
CA ASP A 127 3.60 -14.81 -5.39
C ASP A 127 2.21 -14.76 -6.04
N ASP A 128 1.13 -14.65 -5.23
CA ASP A 128 -0.24 -14.62 -5.75
C ASP A 128 -0.61 -13.22 -6.23
N VAL A 129 -1.14 -13.14 -7.46
CA VAL A 129 -1.59 -11.90 -8.09
C VAL A 129 -3.06 -12.02 -8.46
N THR A 130 -3.88 -11.09 -7.96
CA THR A 130 -5.31 -11.04 -8.21
C THR A 130 -5.72 -9.66 -8.70
N LYS A 131 -6.41 -9.60 -9.84
CA LYS A 131 -7.14 -8.40 -10.23
C LYS A 131 -8.43 -8.34 -9.43
N ILE A 132 -8.66 -7.26 -8.68
CA ILE A 132 -9.92 -7.08 -7.96
C ILE A 132 -10.97 -6.60 -8.96
N GLU A 133 -11.94 -7.45 -9.24
CA GLU A 133 -13.10 -7.13 -10.06
C GLU A 133 -14.25 -6.65 -9.19
N PRO A 134 -14.98 -5.60 -9.59
CA PRO A 134 -16.12 -5.13 -8.82
C PRO A 134 -17.26 -6.15 -8.83
N GLY A 135 -17.86 -6.39 -7.66
CA GLY A 135 -18.98 -7.29 -7.43
C GLY A 135 -18.59 -8.74 -7.20
N VAL A 136 -17.29 -9.05 -7.16
CA VAL A 136 -16.77 -10.40 -6.87
C VAL A 136 -16.29 -10.43 -5.42
N THR A 137 -16.79 -11.39 -4.64
CA THR A 137 -16.29 -11.65 -3.29
C THR A 137 -14.85 -12.15 -3.35
N ALA A 138 -14.05 -11.90 -2.31
CA ALA A 138 -12.68 -12.43 -2.22
C ALA A 138 -12.65 -13.93 -2.62
N PRO A 139 -11.76 -14.35 -3.54
CA PRO A 139 -11.46 -15.78 -3.72
C PRO A 139 -11.24 -16.46 -2.36
N ALA A 140 -11.81 -17.66 -2.25
CA ALA A 140 -11.74 -18.49 -1.04
C ALA A 140 -10.29 -18.69 -0.58
#